data_AF-A0A3L8S8K6-F1
#
_entry.id   AF-A0A3L8S8K6-F1
#
_cell.length_a   1.000
_cell.length_b   1.000
_cell.length_c   1.000
_cell.angle_alpha   90.00
_cell.angle_beta   90.00
_cell.angle_gamma   90.00
#
_symmetry.space_group_name_H-M   'P 1'
#
loop_
_entity.id
_entity.type
_entity.pdbx_description
1 polymer ?
#
loop_
_entity_poly.entity_id
_entity_poly.type
_entity_poly.pdbx_seq_one_letter_code
_entity_poly.pdbx_strand_id
1 'polypeptide(L)'
;MIASAVVPWGGLVWCRAQSGPDDSHFVWRKNGQKIKACIMEQSHMLLDGRVHVLSWVKDSVSENTQYRCSFISKVGNVTSEVLITVEDKDSSGQDAWTKEFDTWRNAISEHDKMMQNWRKTWETCNKRNSL
;
A
#
# COMPACT_ATOMS: atom_id res chain seq x y z
N MET A 1 10.72 16.04 2.58
CA MET A 1 9.65 15.37 1.82
C MET A 1 10.03 13.92 1.66
N ILE A 2 9.22 12.98 2.17
CA ILE A 2 9.43 11.55 1.94
C ILE A 2 8.34 11.13 0.97
N ALA A 3 8.74 10.69 -0.21
CA ALA A 3 7.87 9.98 -1.12
C ALA A 3 7.97 8.49 -0.79
N SER A 4 6.83 7.81 -0.67
CA SER A 4 6.77 6.37 -0.46
C SER A 4 5.84 5.75 -1.49
N ALA A 5 6.24 4.63 -2.06
CA ALA A 5 5.50 3.99 -3.13
C ALA A 5 5.17 2.53 -2.82
N VAL A 6 4.00 2.08 -3.28
CA VAL A 6 3.52 0.70 -3.09
C VAL A 6 2.84 0.24 -4.37
N VAL A 7 3.13 -1.01 -4.77
CA VAL A 7 2.43 -1.71 -5.86
C VAL A 7 1.54 -2.79 -5.24
N PRO A 8 0.25 -2.53 -4.99
CA PRO A 8 -0.68 -3.59 -4.66
C PRO A 8 -0.98 -4.49 -5.86
N TRP A 9 -1.43 -5.70 -5.53
CA TRP A 9 -1.90 -6.71 -6.46
C TRP A 9 -3.01 -6.10 -7.35
N GLY A 10 -2.80 -6.03 -8.67
CA GLY A 10 -3.80 -5.50 -9.61
C GLY A 10 -3.38 -4.34 -10.52
N GLY A 11 -2.07 -4.09 -10.71
CA GLY A 11 -1.60 -3.13 -11.73
C GLY A 11 -1.75 -1.66 -11.35
N LEU A 12 -1.87 -1.36 -10.06
CA LEU A 12 -2.01 0.00 -9.55
C LEU A 12 -0.71 0.41 -8.85
N VAL A 13 -0.16 1.58 -9.19
CA VAL A 13 1.07 2.08 -8.58
C VAL A 13 0.75 3.35 -7.81
N TRP A 14 1.05 3.37 -6.51
CA TRP A 14 0.75 4.49 -5.62
C TRP A 14 2.02 5.21 -5.21
N CYS A 15 1.92 6.52 -5.03
CA CYS A 15 2.94 7.35 -4.40
C CYS A 15 2.31 8.33 -3.42
N ARG A 16 2.89 8.40 -2.23
CA ARG A 16 2.46 9.27 -1.14
C ARG A 16 3.56 10.28 -0.84
N ALA A 17 3.21 11.55 -0.67
CA ALA A 17 4.12 12.60 -0.18
C ALA A 17 3.63 13.12 1.19
N GLN A 18 4.43 12.91 2.24
CA GLN A 18 3.98 13.04 3.63
C GLN A 18 3.94 14.47 4.19
N SER A 19 4.54 15.46 3.52
CA SER A 19 4.59 16.87 3.96
C SER A 19 5.12 17.75 2.84
N GLY A 20 4.24 18.17 1.92
CA GLY A 20 4.56 19.07 0.82
C GLY A 20 4.03 20.49 1.03
N PRO A 21 4.67 21.51 0.46
CA PRO A 21 4.05 22.82 0.24
C PRO A 21 2.80 22.69 -0.65
N ASP A 22 1.84 23.61 -0.52
CA ASP A 22 0.58 23.62 -1.27
C ASP A 22 0.74 23.77 -2.79
N ASP A 23 1.84 24.39 -3.22
CA ASP A 23 2.20 24.59 -4.62
C ASP A 23 2.84 23.38 -5.32
N SER A 24 2.82 22.22 -4.66
CA SER A 24 3.50 21.01 -5.12
C SER A 24 2.61 20.12 -5.99
N HIS A 25 3.23 19.41 -6.94
CA HIS A 25 2.53 18.48 -7.85
C HIS A 25 3.35 17.22 -8.13
N PHE A 26 2.68 16.14 -8.53
CA PHE A 26 3.36 14.92 -8.96
C PHE A 26 3.66 14.88 -10.45
N VAL A 27 4.80 14.29 -10.78
CA VAL A 27 5.20 13.94 -12.14
C VAL A 27 5.53 12.45 -12.16
N TRP A 28 4.77 11.71 -12.96
CA TRP A 28 4.97 10.29 -13.17
C TRP A 28 5.72 10.02 -14.47
N ARG A 29 6.71 9.13 -14.39
CA ARG A 29 7.42 8.58 -15.54
C ARG A 29 7.43 7.05 -15.48
N LYS A 30 7.26 6.41 -16.64
CA LYS A 30 7.41 4.98 -16.86
C LYS A 30 8.56 4.78 -17.84
N ASN A 31 9.58 4.02 -17.45
CA ASN A 31 10.78 3.76 -18.26
C ASN A 31 11.39 5.06 -18.84
N GLY A 32 11.44 6.12 -18.02
CA GLY A 32 11.93 7.45 -18.41
C GLY A 32 10.95 8.35 -19.16
N GLN A 33 9.87 7.79 -19.74
CA GLN A 33 8.84 8.55 -20.46
C GLN A 33 7.74 9.05 -19.52
N LYS A 34 7.27 10.29 -19.72
CA LYS A 34 6.16 10.84 -18.94
C LYS A 34 4.88 10.06 -19.23
N ILE A 35 4.20 9.61 -18.17
CA ILE A 35 2.92 8.92 -18.30
C ILE A 35 1.87 9.91 -18.81
N LYS A 36 1.19 9.56 -19.90
CA LYS A 36 0.08 10.35 -20.49
C LYS A 36 -1.30 9.84 -20.07
N ALA A 37 -1.35 8.67 -19.43
CA ALA A 37 -2.58 8.08 -18.91
C ALA A 37 -3.18 8.93 -17.78
N CYS A 38 -4.42 8.64 -17.41
CA CYS A 38 -5.12 9.33 -16.33
C CYS A 38 -4.40 9.09 -15.00
N ILE A 39 -3.76 10.14 -14.48
CA ILE A 39 -3.14 10.15 -13.16
C ILE A 39 -4.23 10.60 -12.19
N MET A 40 -4.43 9.83 -11.13
CA MET A 40 -5.35 10.21 -10.06
C MET A 40 -4.58 10.81 -8.89
N GLU A 41 -5.13 11.85 -8.29
CA GLU A 41 -4.54 12.55 -7.16
C GLU A 41 -5.61 12.84 -6.11
N GLN A 42 -5.22 12.72 -4.84
CA GLN A 42 -6.00 13.09 -3.69
C GLN A 42 -5.11 13.90 -2.74
N SER A 43 -5.50 15.14 -2.47
CA SER A 43 -4.79 16.03 -1.54
C SER A 43 -5.62 16.30 -0.30
N HIS A 44 -4.95 16.35 0.85
CA HIS A 44 -5.54 16.76 2.11
C HIS A 44 -4.64 17.79 2.79
N MET A 45 -5.22 18.94 3.14
CA MET A 45 -4.52 20.01 3.84
C MET A 45 -4.49 19.69 5.34
N LEU A 46 -3.30 19.71 5.92
CA LEU A 46 -3.07 19.54 7.35
C LEU A 46 -3.30 20.87 8.07
N LEU A 47 -3.56 20.80 9.38
CA LEU A 47 -3.84 21.98 10.23
C LEU A 47 -2.68 22.98 10.29
N ASP A 48 -1.46 22.54 9.97
CA ASP A 48 -0.25 23.36 9.92
C ASP A 48 0.02 23.99 8.54
N GLY A 49 -0.93 23.89 7.61
CA GLY A 49 -0.82 24.42 6.25
C GLY A 49 0.01 23.57 5.30
N ARG A 50 0.56 22.44 5.75
CA ARG A 50 1.21 21.46 4.85
C ARG A 50 0.16 20.63 4.13
N VAL A 51 0.53 20.08 2.97
CA VAL A 51 -0.36 19.21 2.20
C VAL A 51 0.16 17.78 2.21
N HIS A 52 -0.74 16.85 2.50
CA HIS A 52 -0.58 15.42 2.28
C HIS A 52 -1.19 15.07 0.93
N VAL A 53 -0.38 14.61 -0.03
CA VAL A 53 -0.86 14.26 -1.37
C VAL A 53 -0.60 12.80 -1.65
N LEU A 54 -1.63 12.09 -2.09
CA LEU A 54 -1.59 10.74 -2.59
C LEU A 54 -1.84 10.77 -4.10
N SER A 55 -1.00 10.13 -4.89
CA SER A 55 -1.18 10.00 -6.33
C SER A 55 -1.05 8.54 -6.74
N TRP A 56 -1.83 8.12 -7.74
CA TRP A 56 -1.75 6.77 -8.27
C TRP A 56 -2.01 6.71 -9.77
N VAL A 57 -1.41 5.70 -10.40
CA VAL A 57 -1.55 5.43 -11.83
C VAL A 57 -2.06 4.02 -12.00
N LYS A 58 -3.16 3.89 -12.76
CA LYS A 58 -3.66 2.60 -13.24
C LYS A 58 -2.98 2.30 -14.57
N ASP A 59 -2.18 1.25 -14.61
CA ASP A 59 -1.44 0.86 -15.79
C ASP A 59 -1.45 -0.66 -15.94
N SER A 60 -1.28 -1.16 -17.16
CA SER A 60 -0.92 -2.56 -17.36
C SER A 60 0.52 -2.72 -16.88
N VAL A 61 0.67 -3.14 -15.63
CA VAL A 61 1.97 -3.40 -15.02
C VAL A 61 2.56 -4.65 -15.69
N SER A 62 3.59 -4.43 -16.50
CA SER A 62 4.43 -5.47 -17.08
C SER A 62 5.69 -5.68 -16.22
N GLU A 63 6.25 -6.88 -16.28
CA GLU A 63 7.55 -7.22 -15.67
C GLU A 63 8.64 -6.23 -16.09
N ASN A 64 9.62 -6.00 -15.22
CA ASN A 64 10.76 -5.08 -15.44
C ASN A 64 10.39 -3.64 -15.78
N THR A 65 9.17 -3.20 -15.44
CA THR A 65 8.76 -1.82 -15.62
C THR A 65 9.29 -0.97 -14.47
N GLN A 66 9.94 0.13 -14.82
CA GLN A 66 10.43 1.13 -13.88
C GLN A 66 9.46 2.30 -13.83
N TYR A 67 8.85 2.52 -12.67
CA TYR A 67 8.08 3.74 -12.41
C TYR A 67 8.92 4.69 -11.58
N ARG A 68 8.84 5.96 -11.94
CA ARG A 68 9.46 7.06 -11.24
C ARG A 68 8.38 8.07 -10.92
N CYS A 69 8.20 8.32 -9.63
CA CYS A 69 7.33 9.37 -9.14
C CYS A 69 8.18 10.50 -8.58
N SER A 70 7.93 11.72 -9.05
CA SER A 70 8.62 12.92 -8.61
C SER A 70 7.61 13.91 -8.04
N PHE A 71 7.84 14.36 -6.81
CA PHE A 71 7.02 15.39 -6.17
C PHE A 71 7.80 16.70 -6.18
N ILE A 72 7.29 17.70 -6.90
CA ILE A 72 7.98 18.95 -7.21
C ILE A 72 7.23 20.10 -6.54
N SER A 73 7.90 20.84 -5.66
CA SER A 73 7.42 22.12 -5.13
C SER A 73 8.05 23.29 -5.90
N LYS A 74 7.30 24.37 -6.13
CA LYS A 74 7.86 25.59 -6.75
C LYS A 74 8.66 26.39 -5.71
N VAL A 75 8.30 26.30 -4.43
CA VAL A 75 9.11 26.82 -3.33
C VAL A 75 10.35 25.95 -3.11
N GLY A 76 11.52 26.48 -3.49
CA GLY A 76 12.82 25.87 -3.18
C GLY A 76 13.31 24.78 -4.15
N ASN A 77 12.60 24.51 -5.25
CA ASN A 77 12.97 23.52 -6.28
C ASN A 77 13.42 22.16 -5.70
N VAL A 78 12.75 21.74 -4.62
CA VAL A 78 13.07 20.48 -3.95
C VAL A 78 12.24 19.38 -4.60
N THR A 79 12.93 18.36 -5.12
CA THR A 79 12.30 17.19 -5.74
C THR A 79 12.54 15.96 -4.87
N SER A 80 11.47 15.25 -4.52
CA SER A 80 11.58 13.90 -3.92
C SER A 80 11.25 12.87 -4.98
N GLU A 81 12.09 11.84 -5.11
CA GLU A 81 11.97 10.80 -6.14
C GLU A 81 11.92 9.40 -5.49
N VAL A 82 11.05 8.54 -6.02
CA VAL A 82 11.03 7.11 -5.68
C VAL A 82 11.08 6.30 -6.95
N LEU A 83 11.98 5.32 -6.96
CA LEU A 83 12.07 4.30 -7.97
C LEU A 83 11.26 3.08 -7.55
N ILE A 84 10.42 2.60 -8.46
CA ILE A 84 9.58 1.43 -8.23
C ILE A 84 9.92 0.43 -9.32
N THR A 85 10.53 -0.67 -8.92
CA THR A 85 10.84 -1.79 -9.81
C THR A 85 9.82 -2.88 -9.56
N VAL A 86 9.11 -3.27 -10.62
CA VAL A 86 8.21 -4.41 -10.57
C VAL A 86 9.07 -5.65 -10.74
N GLU A 87 9.32 -6.34 -9.62
CA GLU A 87 10.08 -7.59 -9.62
C GLU A 87 9.31 -8.70 -10.33
N ASP A 88 10.07 -9.63 -10.89
CA ASP A 88 9.58 -10.81 -11.58
C ASP A 88 8.77 -11.70 -10.63
N LYS A 89 7.77 -12.41 -11.16
CA LYS A 89 6.90 -13.30 -10.36
C LYS A 89 7.67 -14.49 -9.75
N ASP A 90 8.86 -14.75 -10.28
CA ASP A 90 9.82 -15.78 -9.82
C ASP A 90 10.91 -15.21 -8.89
N SER A 91 10.84 -13.93 -8.48
CA SER A 91 11.77 -13.40 -7.48
C SER A 91 11.48 -14.01 -6.11
N SER A 92 12.55 -14.32 -5.36
CA SER A 92 12.53 -14.99 -4.05
C SER A 92 11.61 -14.35 -2.99
N GLY A 93 11.15 -13.11 -3.21
CA GLY A 93 10.22 -12.42 -2.32
C GLY A 93 8.80 -13.00 -2.31
N GLN A 94 8.36 -13.63 -3.41
CA GLN A 94 7.01 -14.16 -3.52
C GLN A 94 6.83 -15.46 -2.73
N ASP A 95 7.87 -16.30 -2.70
CA ASP A 95 7.91 -17.50 -1.84
C ASP A 95 7.92 -17.13 -0.35
N ALA A 96 8.69 -16.09 0.02
CA ALA A 96 8.72 -15.58 1.39
C ALA A 96 7.35 -15.04 1.85
N TRP A 97 6.70 -14.21 1.02
CA TRP A 97 5.37 -13.68 1.33
C TRP A 97 4.29 -14.78 1.39
N THR A 98 4.36 -15.78 0.52
CA THR A 98 3.40 -16.89 0.53
C THR A 98 3.50 -17.68 1.84
N LYS A 99 4.71 -17.93 2.33
CA LYS A 99 4.95 -18.59 3.62
C LYS A 99 4.46 -17.76 4.82
N GLU A 100 4.72 -16.45 4.83
CA GLU A 100 4.22 -15.57 5.87
C GLU A 100 2.68 -15.53 5.88
N PHE A 101 2.06 -15.39 4.71
CA PHE A 101 0.60 -15.39 4.56
C PHE A 101 -0.02 -16.71 5.04
N ASP A 102 0.57 -17.84 4.68
CA ASP A 102 0.10 -19.16 5.11
C ASP A 102 0.22 -19.34 6.63
N THR A 103 1.29 -18.81 7.23
CA THR A 103 1.49 -18.81 8.69
C THR A 103 0.40 -18.01 9.40
N TRP A 104 0.12 -16.79 8.91
CA TRP A 104 -0.95 -15.95 9.45
C TRP A 104 -2.33 -16.58 9.28
N ARG A 105 -2.61 -17.17 8.11
CA ARG A 105 -3.87 -17.86 7.84
C ARG A 105 -4.09 -19.03 8.80
N ASN A 106 -3.05 -19.80 9.08
CA ASN A 106 -3.12 -20.91 10.03
C ASN A 106 -3.35 -20.41 11.45
N ALA A 107 -2.63 -19.37 11.89
CA ALA A 107 -2.82 -18.80 13.23
C ALA A 107 -4.27 -18.30 13.46
N ILE A 108 -4.87 -17.67 12.46
CA ILE A 108 -6.27 -17.22 12.51
C ILE A 108 -7.23 -18.41 12.59
N SER A 109 -6.99 -19.47 11.81
CA SER A 109 -7.83 -20.68 11.83
C SER A 109 -7.78 -21.37 13.19
N GLU A 110 -6.60 -21.48 13.81
CA GLU A 110 -6.47 -22.07 15.15
C GLU A 110 -7.14 -21.21 16.23
N HIS A 111 -7.01 -19.89 16.14
CA HIS A 111 -7.72 -18.98 17.04
C HIS A 111 -9.25 -19.13 16.92
N ASP A 112 -9.79 -19.24 15.70
CA ASP A 112 -11.23 -19.47 15.49
C ASP A 112 -11.68 -20.80 16.11
N LYS A 113 -10.94 -21.90 15.89
CA LYS A 113 -11.25 -23.20 16.52
C LYS A 113 -11.26 -23.10 18.04
N MET A 114 -10.29 -22.40 18.63
CA MET A 114 -10.24 -22.17 20.08
C MET A 114 -11.49 -21.43 20.55
N MET A 115 -11.89 -20.37 19.86
CA MET A 115 -13.08 -19.57 20.21
C MET A 115 -14.38 -20.37 20.08
N GLN A 116 -14.50 -21.23 19.07
CA GLN A 116 -15.66 -22.12 18.92
C GLN A 116 -15.74 -23.15 20.05
N ASN A 117 -14.61 -23.74 20.45
CA ASN A 117 -14.57 -24.65 21.60
C ASN A 117 -14.90 -23.93 22.90
N TRP A 118 -14.37 -22.72 23.09
CA TRP A 118 -14.67 -21.89 24.25
C TRP A 118 -16.17 -21.58 24.34
N ARG A 119 -16.81 -21.22 23.22
CA ARG A 119 -18.26 -21.01 23.13
C ARG A 119 -19.05 -22.26 23.53
N LYS A 120 -18.69 -23.43 22.99
CA LYS A 120 -19.37 -24.69 23.34
C LYS A 120 -19.27 -25.02 24.83
N THR A 121 -18.08 -24.85 25.42
CA THR A 121 -17.87 -25.07 26.85
C THR A 121 -18.69 -24.09 27.68
N TRP A 122 -18.71 -22.81 27.30
CA TRP A 122 -19.50 -21.78 27.96
C TRP A 122 -21.01 -22.09 27.93
N GLU A 123 -21.56 -22.43 26.77
CA GLU A 123 -22.97 -22.81 26.61
C GLU A 123 -23.34 -24.06 27.42
N THR A 124 -22.43 -25.03 27.51
CA THR A 124 -22.62 -26.25 28.29
C THR A 124 -22.62 -25.97 29.79
N CYS A 125 -21.72 -25.10 30.27
CA CYS A 125 -21.70 -24.67 31.66
C CYS A 125 -22.96 -23.90 32.05
N ASN A 126 -23.42 -22.99 31.19
CA ASN A 126 -24.59 -22.16 31.47
C ASN A 126 -25.88 -23.00 31.57
N LYS A 127 -26.04 -24.02 30.71
CA LYS A 127 -27.17 -24.98 30.80
C LYS A 127 -27.17 -25.80 32.09
N ARG A 128 -26.01 -26.03 32.69
CA ARG A 128 -25.85 -26.81 33.92
C ARG A 128 -26.19 -26.00 35.18
N ASN A 129 -26.07 -24.67 35.13
CA ASN A 129 -26.42 -23.75 36.22
C ASN A 129 -27.90 -23.35 36.22
N SER A 130 -28.64 -23.64 35.15
CA SER A 130 -30.07 -23.35 35.03
C SER A 130 -30.99 -24.54 35.38
N LEU A 131 -30.42 -25.66 35.81
CA LEU A 131 -31.10 -26.86 36.33
C LEU A 131 -30.91 -26.94 37.84
#